data_AF-A0A0F8Q8I5-F1
#
_entry.id   AF-A0A0F8Q8I5-F1
#
_cell.length_a   1.000
_cell.length_b   1.000
_cell.length_c   1.000
_cell.angle_alpha   90.00
_cell.angle_beta   90.00
_cell.angle_gamma   90.00
#
_symmetry.space_group_name_H-M   'P 1'
#
loop_
_entity.id
_entity.type
_entity.pdbx_description
1 polymer ?
#
loop_
_entity_poly.entity_id
_entity_poly.type
_entity_poly.pdbx_seq_one_letter_code
_entity_poly.pdbx_strand_id
1 'polypeptide(L)'
;MKGNKNVMVCVTQQKTCERLIMNGHNEVDSEEDNLFVIHVVSEKDKFLNNSSDGEALEYLFGVSKKVGADLTVIRSKDVIKAIADFAEKNNITHIVMGASP
;
A
#
# COMPACT_ATOMS: atom_id res chain seq x y z
N MET A 1 -9.99 16.75 19.99
CA MET A 1 -10.30 15.43 19.41
C MET A 1 -9.34 15.24 18.25
N LYS A 2 -8.49 14.20 18.26
CA LYS A 2 -7.73 13.84 17.05
C LYS A 2 -8.76 13.32 16.03
N GLY A 3 -8.73 13.85 14.80
CA GLY A 3 -9.56 13.30 13.72
C GLY A 3 -9.06 11.92 13.30
N ASN A 4 -9.95 11.13 12.71
CA ASN A 4 -9.67 9.76 12.28
C ASN A 4 -8.56 9.77 11.23
N LYS A 5 -7.67 8.79 11.31
CA LYS A 5 -6.55 8.63 10.39
C LYS A 5 -6.94 7.71 9.25
N ASN A 6 -6.63 8.14 8.03
CA ASN A 6 -6.65 7.27 6.86
C ASN A 6 -5.19 7.11 6.43
N VAL A 7 -4.59 5.99 6.81
CA VAL A 7 -3.18 5.69 6.58
C VAL A 7 -3.03 4.91 5.28
N MET A 8 -2.21 5.40 4.36
CA MET A 8 -1.89 4.70 3.13
C MET A 8 -0.45 4.20 3.13
N VAL A 9 -0.25 2.93 2.82
CA VAL A 9 1.07 2.31 2.68
C VAL A 9 1.34 2.00 1.21
N CYS A 10 2.40 2.57 0.66
CA CYS A 10 2.84 2.29 -0.70
C CYS A 10 3.85 1.13 -0.69
N VAL A 11 3.54 0.04 -1.40
CA VAL A 11 4.40 -1.14 -1.49
C VAL A 11 4.80 -1.46 -2.92
N THR A 12 5.94 -2.13 -3.05
CA THR A 12 6.42 -2.74 -4.31
C THR A 12 6.41 -4.27 -4.17
N GLN A 13 6.77 -5.01 -5.21
CA GLN A 13 6.82 -6.48 -5.21
C GLN A 13 8.07 -7.01 -4.48
N GLN A 14 8.26 -6.57 -3.25
CA GLN A 14 9.38 -7.00 -2.40
C GLN A 14 8.83 -7.44 -1.06
N LYS A 15 9.16 -8.66 -0.61
CA LYS A 15 8.72 -9.17 0.70
C LYS A 15 9.14 -8.26 1.86
N THR A 16 10.24 -7.51 1.69
CA THR A 16 10.73 -6.50 2.66
C THR A 16 9.78 -5.31 2.86
N CYS A 17 8.77 -5.12 1.99
CA CYS A 17 7.71 -4.14 2.18
C CYS A 17 6.78 -4.49 3.34
N GLU A 18 6.84 -5.70 3.91
CA GLU A 18 6.15 -6.04 5.15
C GLU A 18 6.41 -5.03 6.26
N ARG A 19 7.65 -4.55 6.42
CA ARG A 19 7.98 -3.54 7.43
C ARG A 19 7.16 -2.26 7.25
N LEU A 20 6.84 -1.88 6.01
CA LEU A 20 6.05 -0.68 5.72
C LEU A 20 4.59 -0.91 6.09
N ILE A 21 4.06 -2.10 5.84
CA ILE A 21 2.69 -2.48 6.25
C ILE A 21 2.59 -2.47 7.77
N MET A 22 3.57 -3.05 8.47
CA MET A 22 3.60 -3.05 9.93
C MET A 22 3.75 -1.63 10.50
N ASN A 23 4.58 -0.78 9.88
CA ASN A 23 4.66 0.62 10.28
C ASN A 23 3.34 1.37 10.07
N GLY A 24 2.66 1.15 8.93
CA GLY A 24 1.34 1.73 8.69
C GLY A 24 0.29 1.24 9.69
N HIS A 25 0.33 -0.04 10.07
CA HIS A 25 -0.53 -0.58 11.12
C HIS A 25 -0.27 0.07 12.49
N ASN A 26 0.99 0.35 12.84
CA ASN A 26 1.33 1.03 14.08
C ASN A 26 0.88 2.51 14.12
N GLU A 27 0.54 3.11 12.98
CA GLU A 27 -0.02 4.46 12.91
C GLU A 27 -1.54 4.49 13.12
N VAL A 28 -2.21 3.33 13.10
CA VAL A 28 -3.65 3.18 13.37
C VAL A 28 -3.83 3.03 14.89
N ASP A 29 -4.51 3.99 15.52
CA ASP A 29 -4.63 4.08 16.98
C ASP A 29 -6.06 3.77 17.48
N SER A 30 -7.04 3.71 16.58
CA SER A 30 -8.46 3.51 16.89
C SER A 30 -9.19 2.63 15.88
N GLU A 31 -10.34 2.09 16.27
CA GLU A 31 -11.21 1.31 15.35
C GLU A 31 -11.81 2.15 14.22
N GLU A 32 -11.80 3.48 14.35
CA GLU A 32 -12.30 4.39 13.32
C GLU A 32 -11.22 4.79 12.30
N ASP A 33 -9.96 4.43 12.56
CA ASP A 33 -8.85 4.65 11.66
C ASP A 33 -8.83 3.57 10.56
N ASN A 34 -8.40 3.95 9.36
CA ASN A 34 -8.36 3.06 8.20
C ASN A 34 -6.93 2.85 7.72
N LEU A 35 -6.60 1.62 7.32
CA LEU A 35 -5.32 1.26 6.70
C LEU A 35 -5.53 0.80 5.26
N PHE A 36 -4.92 1.49 4.32
CA PHE A 36 -4.93 1.18 2.90
C PHE A 36 -3.55 0.72 2.46
N VAL A 37 -3.43 -0.48 1.91
CA VAL A 37 -2.17 -0.93 1.30
C VAL A 37 -2.32 -0.83 -0.21
N ILE A 38 -1.43 -0.12 -0.91
CA ILE A 38 -1.50 0.03 -2.36
C ILE A 38 -0.21 -0.39 -3.04
N HIS A 39 -0.38 -1.05 -4.18
CA HIS A 39 0.68 -1.30 -5.14
C HIS A 39 0.29 -0.67 -6.48
N VAL A 40 1.00 0.37 -6.90
CA VAL A 40 0.78 1.00 -8.20
C VAL A 40 1.82 0.49 -9.19
N VAL A 41 1.35 -0.06 -10.30
CA VAL A 41 2.18 -0.58 -11.37
C VAL A 41 1.95 0.19 -12.66
N SER A 42 3.04 0.52 -13.36
CA SER A 42 2.94 1.15 -14.67
C SER A 42 2.28 0.19 -15.66
N GLU A 43 1.39 0.69 -16.52
CA GLU A 43 0.84 -0.11 -17.63
C GLU A 43 1.92 -0.66 -18.57
N LYS A 44 3.06 0.02 -18.64
CA LYS A 44 4.21 -0.38 -19.45
C LYS A 44 5.03 -1.50 -18.81
N ASP A 45 4.85 -1.72 -17.50
CA ASP A 45 5.64 -2.68 -16.76
C ASP A 45 5.07 -4.10 -16.89
N LYS A 46 6.01 -5.04 -16.90
CA LYS A 46 5.79 -6.46 -16.88
C LYS A 46 5.29 -6.90 -15.48
N PHE A 47 4.00 -6.72 -15.20
CA PHE A 47 3.36 -7.12 -13.94
C PHE A 47 3.06 -8.62 -13.89
N LEU A 48 3.47 -9.31 -12.82
CA LEU A 48 3.27 -10.76 -12.62
C LEU A 48 3.86 -11.61 -13.75
N ASN A 49 5.00 -11.19 -14.31
CA ASN A 49 5.62 -11.86 -15.45
C ASN A 49 6.65 -12.92 -15.05
N ASN A 50 6.95 -13.07 -13.76
CA ASN A 50 7.73 -14.18 -13.23
C ASN A 50 7.07 -14.70 -11.93
N SER A 51 7.43 -15.92 -11.54
CA SER A 51 6.86 -16.56 -10.34
C SER A 51 7.19 -15.81 -9.05
N SER A 52 8.39 -15.21 -8.95
CA SER A 52 8.81 -14.46 -7.76
C SER A 52 7.97 -13.20 -7.49
N ASP A 53 7.54 -12.49 -8.53
CA ASP A 53 6.68 -11.31 -8.42
C ASP A 53 5.32 -11.68 -7.84
N GLY A 54 4.75 -12.80 -8.31
CA GLY A 54 3.49 -13.36 -7.80
C GLY A 54 3.60 -13.80 -6.35
N GLU A 55 4.65 -14.55 -6.01
CA GLU A 55 4.91 -14.99 -4.63
C GLU A 55 5.11 -13.81 -3.66
N ALA A 56 5.82 -12.76 -4.08
CA ALA A 56 6.02 -11.57 -3.26
C ALA A 56 4.69 -10.84 -3.03
N LEU A 57 3.87 -10.69 -4.07
CA LEU A 57 2.59 -10.03 -3.94
C LEU A 57 1.60 -10.84 -3.09
N GLU A 58 1.53 -12.16 -3.27
CA GLU A 58 0.70 -13.06 -2.44
C GLU A 58 1.10 -12.98 -0.98
N TYR A 59 2.41 -12.96 -0.69
CA TYR A 59 2.91 -12.74 0.67
C TYR A 59 2.41 -11.42 1.26
N LEU A 60 2.52 -10.32 0.52
CA LEU A 60 2.08 -8.99 0.97
C LEU A 60 0.55 -8.90 1.13
N PHE A 61 -0.22 -9.60 0.30
CA PHE A 61 -1.67 -9.76 0.51
C PHE A 61 -1.95 -10.45 1.85
N GLY A 62 -1.24 -11.53 2.16
CA GLY A 62 -1.36 -12.25 3.42
C GLY A 62 -1.01 -11.38 4.64
N VAL A 63 0.07 -10.60 4.56
CA VAL A 63 0.46 -9.65 5.62
C VAL A 63 -0.61 -8.57 5.79
N SER A 64 -1.09 -7.96 4.71
CA SER A 64 -2.11 -6.90 4.77
C SER A 64 -3.40 -7.41 5.44
N LYS A 65 -3.85 -8.59 5.05
CA LYS A 65 -5.06 -9.21 5.63
C LYS A 65 -4.91 -9.50 7.13
N LYS A 66 -3.72 -9.90 7.59
CA LYS A 66 -3.45 -10.15 9.02
C LYS A 66 -3.59 -8.89 9.88
N VAL A 67 -3.30 -7.71 9.32
CA VAL A 67 -3.44 -6.42 10.01
C VAL A 67 -4.77 -5.72 9.71
N GLY A 68 -5.73 -6.43 9.09
CA GLY A 68 -7.07 -5.91 8.81
C GLY A 68 -7.14 -4.94 7.62
N ALA A 69 -6.13 -4.94 6.73
CA ALA A 69 -6.09 -4.06 5.57
C ALA A 69 -6.20 -4.84 4.25
N ASP A 70 -6.85 -4.22 3.26
CA ASP A 70 -6.86 -4.71 1.89
C ASP A 70 -5.69 -4.16 1.09
N LEU A 71 -5.05 -5.03 0.30
CA LEU A 71 -4.04 -4.62 -0.69
C LEU A 71 -4.71 -4.36 -2.03
N THR A 72 -4.64 -3.12 -2.51
CA THR A 72 -5.17 -2.70 -3.81
C THR A 72 -4.06 -2.60 -4.83
N VAL A 73 -4.23 -3.26 -5.97
CA VAL A 73 -3.33 -3.13 -7.13
C VAL A 73 -3.93 -2.14 -8.13
N ILE A 74 -3.17 -1.10 -8.47
CA ILE A 74 -3.59 -0.06 -9.41
C ILE A 74 -2.68 -0.11 -10.63
N ARG A 75 -3.23 -0.30 -11.83
CA ARG A 75 -2.48 -0.11 -13.08
C ARG A 75 -2.70 1.31 -13.58
N SER A 76 -1.62 2.02 -13.92
CA SER A 76 -1.71 3.39 -14.43
C SER A 76 -0.60 3.72 -15.42
N LYS A 77 -0.87 4.65 -16.35
CA LYS A 77 0.18 5.27 -17.19
C LYS A 77 1.00 6.31 -16.44
N ASP A 78 0.43 6.88 -15.39
CA ASP A 78 1.05 7.86 -14.51
C ASP A 78 0.92 7.37 -13.06
N VAL A 79 2.02 6.83 -12.55
CA VAL A 79 2.09 6.22 -11.22
C VAL A 79 1.89 7.28 -10.14
N ILE A 80 2.51 8.45 -10.28
CA ILE A 80 2.45 9.52 -9.29
C ILE A 80 1.03 10.07 -9.20
N LYS A 81 0.41 10.34 -10.36
CA LYS A 81 -0.99 10.77 -10.40
C LYS A 81 -1.93 9.73 -9.79
N ALA A 82 -1.75 8.44 -10.08
CA ALA A 82 -2.60 7.40 -9.50
C ALA A 82 -2.48 7.31 -7.96
N ILE A 83 -1.28 7.50 -7.40
CA ILE A 83 -1.08 7.58 -5.95
C ILE A 83 -1.79 8.81 -5.39
N ALA A 84 -1.63 9.98 -6.01
CA ALA A 84 -2.28 11.22 -5.58
C ALA A 84 -3.82 11.12 -5.65
N ASP A 85 -4.36 10.66 -6.77
CA ASP A 85 -5.80 10.48 -6.98
C ASP A 85 -6.40 9.49 -5.96
N PHE A 86 -5.68 8.40 -5.65
CA PHE A 86 -6.11 7.47 -4.60
C PHE A 86 -6.08 8.12 -3.21
N ALA A 87 -5.03 8.90 -2.93
CA ALA A 87 -4.89 9.59 -1.65
C ALA A 87 -6.03 10.60 -1.42
N GLU A 88 -6.33 11.42 -2.42
CA GLU A 88 -7.42 12.39 -2.38
C GLU A 88 -8.78 11.70 -2.23
N LYS A 89 -9.06 10.69 -3.06
CA LYS A 89 -10.34 9.96 -3.03
C LYS A 89 -10.64 9.32 -1.68
N ASN A 90 -9.62 8.81 -0.98
CA ASN A 90 -9.77 8.14 0.31
C ASN A 90 -9.49 9.07 1.51
N ASN A 91 -9.35 10.38 1.28
CA ASN A 91 -9.02 11.37 2.32
C ASN A 91 -7.82 10.94 3.16
N ILE A 92 -6.76 10.43 2.52
CA ILE A 92 -5.57 9.94 3.20
C ILE A 92 -4.91 11.07 3.98
N THR A 93 -4.64 10.82 5.26
CA THR A 93 -4.03 11.80 6.17
C THR A 93 -2.54 11.51 6.40
N HIS A 94 -2.13 10.25 6.24
CA HIS A 94 -0.74 9.81 6.44
C HIS A 94 -0.32 8.87 5.32
N ILE A 95 0.88 9.06 4.79
CA ILE A 95 1.46 8.19 3.75
C ILE A 95 2.74 7.57 4.28
N VAL A 96 2.79 6.24 4.28
CA VAL A 96 3.98 5.44 4.57
C VAL A 96 4.56 4.94 3.26
N MET A 97 5.83 5.27 3.01
CA MET A 97 6.55 4.86 1.81
C MET A 97 8.00 4.48 2.14
N GLY A 98 8.58 3.62 1.31
CA GLY A 98 10.00 3.29 1.42
C GLY A 98 10.87 4.46 0.94
N ALA A 99 11.96 4.73 1.65
CA ALA A 99 13.02 5.59 1.15
C ALA A 99 13.86 4.84 0.11
N SER A 100 14.27 5.55 -0.95
CA SER A 100 15.35 5.08 -1.82
C SER A 100 16.65 5.01 -1.01
N PRO A 101 17.54 4.03 -1.27
CA PRO A 101 18.93 4.10 -0.82
C PRO A 101 19.61 5.41 -1.26
#